data_AF-A0A942SBD7-F1
#
_entry.id   AF-A0A942SBD7-F1
#
_cell.length_a   1.000
_cell.length_b   1.000
_cell.length_c   1.000
_cell.angle_alpha   90.00
_cell.angle_beta   90.00
_cell.angle_gamma   90.00
#
_symmetry.space_group_name_H-M   'P 1'
#
loop_
_entity.id
_entity.type
_entity.pdbx_description
1 polymer ?
#
loop_
_entity_poly.entity_id
_entity_poly.type
_entity_poly.pdbx_seq_one_letter_code
_entity_poly.pdbx_strand_id
1 'polypeptide(L)'
;MPKAVAEAAYEKAECDNELDEKNKDLEFAGDLGAGLKLIELSCWSAAYNFGSIFFAADPKDLSKARLLQFRIPDEKNRLVQTFQLSNPSYDEKKKVLESFHKGRGVGDCGTSGNWRWNGKEFALVRFWSKNDCDGEPFFDDLTPLGKYLVYPPKKK
;
A
#
# COMPACT_ATOMS: atom_id res chain seq x y z
N MET A 1 16.16 5.37 10.88
CA MET A 1 15.93 6.36 9.81
C MET A 1 15.94 7.71 10.48
N PRO A 2 16.71 8.69 9.97
CA PRO A 2 16.74 10.01 10.58
C PRO A 2 15.35 10.64 10.63
N LYS A 3 15.01 11.31 11.74
CA LYS A 3 13.70 11.94 11.95
C LYS A 3 13.31 12.84 10.78
N ALA A 4 14.23 13.68 10.31
CA ALA A 4 14.01 14.59 9.19
C ALA A 4 13.62 13.88 7.88
N VAL A 5 14.12 12.67 7.63
CA VAL A 5 13.73 11.88 6.45
C VAL A 5 12.29 11.39 6.59
N ALA A 6 11.89 10.96 7.79
CA ALA A 6 10.53 10.55 8.08
C ALA A 6 9.56 11.74 8.03
N GLU A 7 9.92 12.89 8.63
CA GLU A 7 9.11 14.12 8.66
C GLU A 7 8.84 14.64 7.26
N ALA A 8 9.87 14.77 6.43
CA ALA A 8 9.71 15.20 5.03
C ALA A 8 8.82 14.24 4.22
N ALA A 9 8.85 12.94 4.54
CA ALA A 9 8.00 11.96 3.89
C ALA A 9 6.54 12.04 4.37
N TYR A 10 6.30 12.31 5.66
CA TYR A 10 4.95 12.51 6.21
C TYR A 10 4.31 13.76 5.60
N GLU A 11 5.06 14.86 5.49
CA GLU A 11 4.59 16.08 4.81
C GLU A 11 4.26 15.78 3.34
N LYS A 12 5.19 15.16 2.61
CA LYS A 12 5.01 14.86 1.19
C LYS A 12 3.88 13.87 0.91
N ALA A 13 3.64 12.94 1.83
CA ALA A 13 2.59 11.96 1.74
C ALA A 13 1.28 12.45 2.37
N GLU A 14 1.22 13.65 2.95
CA GLU A 14 0.03 14.17 3.63
C GLU A 14 -0.48 13.22 4.73
N CYS A 15 0.41 12.80 5.63
CA CYS A 15 0.05 11.94 6.77
C CYS A 15 -0.59 12.74 7.92
N ASP A 16 -1.62 12.14 8.52
CA ASP A 16 -2.38 12.71 9.65
C ASP A 16 -1.81 12.29 11.01
N ASN A 17 -1.26 11.08 11.10
CA ASN A 17 -0.70 10.57 12.33
C ASN A 17 0.61 11.30 12.65
N GLU A 18 0.86 11.55 13.94
CA GLU A 18 2.18 12.00 14.38
C GLU A 18 3.21 10.88 14.18
N LEU A 19 4.46 11.28 13.91
CA LEU A 19 5.59 10.36 13.94
C LEU A 19 5.80 9.86 15.37
N ASP A 20 5.35 8.63 15.65
CA ASP A 20 5.54 8.02 16.96
C ASP A 20 7.04 7.98 17.32
N GLU A 21 7.39 8.47 18.51
CA GLU A 21 8.76 8.36 19.05
C GLU A 21 9.22 6.90 19.20
N LYS A 22 8.30 5.93 19.21
CA LYS A 22 8.61 4.49 19.18
C LYS A 22 9.11 3.98 17.83
N ASN A 23 9.06 4.78 16.76
CA ASN A 23 9.82 4.52 15.52
C ASN A 23 11.35 4.54 15.72
N LYS A 24 11.84 4.67 16.96
CA LYS A 24 13.23 4.35 17.34
C LYS A 24 13.58 2.90 16.98
N ASP A 25 12.60 1.99 17.09
CA ASP A 25 12.71 0.61 16.64
C ASP A 25 11.99 0.47 15.29
N LEU A 26 12.64 0.91 14.21
CA LEU A 26 12.12 0.67 12.87
C LEU A 26 12.03 -0.83 12.63
N GLU A 27 10.82 -1.37 12.76
CA GLU A 27 10.55 -2.72 12.32
C GLU A 27 10.55 -2.74 10.79
N PHE A 28 11.47 -3.51 10.24
CA PHE A 28 11.46 -3.79 8.81
C PHE A 28 10.27 -4.71 8.53
N ALA A 29 9.34 -4.25 7.68
CA ALA A 29 8.21 -5.05 7.20
C ALA A 29 8.68 -6.30 6.43
N GLY A 30 9.90 -6.28 5.89
CA GLY A 30 10.57 -7.46 5.36
C GLY A 30 11.72 -7.14 4.42
N ASP A 31 12.32 -8.17 3.86
CA ASP A 31 13.39 -8.07 2.87
C ASP A 31 12.87 -7.69 1.47
N LEU A 32 13.62 -6.85 0.74
CA LEU A 32 13.36 -6.50 -0.68
C LEU A 32 14.38 -7.13 -1.65
N GLY A 33 15.39 -7.83 -1.13
CA GLY A 33 16.53 -8.33 -1.90
C GLY A 33 17.63 -7.27 -2.10
N ALA A 34 18.79 -7.72 -2.57
CA ALA A 34 19.96 -6.87 -2.83
C ALA A 34 20.41 -5.99 -1.64
N GLY A 35 20.17 -6.46 -0.41
CA GLY A 35 20.52 -5.73 0.82
C GLY A 35 19.51 -4.66 1.23
N LEU A 36 18.42 -4.46 0.46
CA LEU A 36 17.36 -3.53 0.81
C LEU A 36 16.31 -4.19 1.70
N LYS A 37 15.76 -3.40 2.63
CA LYS A 37 14.61 -3.74 3.47
C LYS A 37 13.45 -2.79 3.19
N LEU A 38 12.24 -3.29 3.37
CA LEU A 38 11.01 -2.53 3.37
C LEU A 38 10.78 -1.99 4.79
N ILE A 39 10.54 -0.70 4.90
CA ILE A 39 10.05 -0.05 6.12
C ILE A 39 8.61 0.37 5.86
N GLU A 40 7.73 0.13 6.82
CA GLU A 40 6.36 0.61 6.86
C GLU A 40 6.21 1.60 8.00
N LEU A 41 5.59 2.75 7.74
CA LEU A 41 5.23 3.72 8.78
C LEU A 41 3.75 4.05 8.70
N SER A 42 3.08 4.05 9.87
CA SER A 42 1.66 4.41 9.99
C SER A 42 1.44 5.90 9.66
N CYS A 43 0.53 6.16 8.73
CA CYS A 43 0.29 7.49 8.15
C CYS A 43 -1.06 8.08 8.57
N TRP A 44 -2.11 7.27 8.69
CA TRP A 44 -3.43 7.68 9.17
C TRP A 44 -4.21 6.49 9.72
N SER A 45 -5.23 6.77 10.53
CA SER A 45 -6.13 5.77 11.09
C SER A 45 -7.58 6.24 11.02
N ALA A 46 -8.49 5.35 10.65
CA ALA A 46 -9.93 5.59 10.57
C ALA A 46 -10.71 4.40 11.17
N ALA A 47 -12.04 4.51 11.24
CA ALA A 47 -12.87 3.51 11.93
C ALA A 47 -12.72 2.06 11.41
N TYR A 48 -12.41 1.88 10.12
CA TYR A 48 -12.35 0.56 9.48
C TYR A 48 -11.09 0.31 8.67
N ASN A 49 -10.21 1.31 8.59
CA ASN A 49 -9.00 1.28 7.78
C ASN A 49 -7.90 2.00 8.53
N PHE A 50 -6.66 1.61 8.27
CA PHE A 50 -5.49 2.43 8.52
C PHE A 50 -4.70 2.55 7.22
N GLY A 51 -3.83 3.55 7.13
CA GLY A 51 -2.95 3.74 6.00
C GLY A 51 -1.51 3.85 6.43
N SER A 52 -0.62 3.37 5.56
CA SER A 52 0.82 3.42 5.78
C SER A 52 1.55 3.95 4.56
N ILE A 53 2.72 4.53 4.80
CA ILE A 53 3.73 4.86 3.77
C ILE A 53 4.90 3.90 3.87
N PHE A 54 5.66 3.78 2.78
CA PHE A 54 6.69 2.76 2.67
C PHE A 54 8.02 3.33 2.20
N PHE A 55 9.12 2.71 2.65
CA PHE A 55 10.47 3.04 2.20
C PHE A 55 11.22 1.79 1.77
N ALA A 56 12.03 1.93 0.73
CA ALA A 56 13.13 1.01 0.48
C ALA A 56 14.40 1.59 1.11
N ALA A 57 15.05 0.84 2.00
CA ALA A 57 16.21 1.32 2.73
C ALA A 57 17.32 0.27 2.82
N ASP A 58 18.58 0.71 2.75
CA ASP A 58 19.72 -0.09 3.20
C ASP A 58 19.82 0.05 4.73
N PRO A 59 19.73 -1.05 5.50
CA PRO A 59 19.87 -1.01 6.96
C PRO A 59 21.17 -0.36 7.45
N LYS A 60 22.22 -0.34 6.63
CA LYS A 60 23.52 0.26 6.96
C LYS A 60 23.52 1.79 6.86
N ASP A 61 22.60 2.37 6.08
CA ASP A 61 22.52 3.82 5.86
C ASP A 61 21.07 4.26 5.63
N LEU A 62 20.32 4.34 6.73
CA LEU A 62 18.93 4.75 6.72
C LEU A 62 18.73 6.24 6.36
N SER A 63 19.80 7.03 6.24
CA SER A 63 19.70 8.42 5.76
C SER A 63 19.32 8.51 4.28
N LYS A 64 19.55 7.42 3.53
CA LYS A 64 19.20 7.27 2.11
C LYS A 64 17.91 6.48 1.88
N ALA A 65 17.11 6.24 2.93
CA ALA A 65 15.82 5.59 2.80
C ALA A 65 14.95 6.34 1.80
N ARG A 66 14.40 5.62 0.82
CA ARG A 66 13.64 6.21 -0.28
C ARG A 66 12.16 5.94 -0.09
N LEU A 67 11.38 7.01 0.06
CA LEU A 67 9.93 6.96 0.03
C LEU A 67 9.46 6.30 -1.28
N LEU A 68 8.61 5.28 -1.15
CA LEU A 68 8.04 4.54 -2.26
C LEU A 68 6.74 5.17 -2.72
N GLN A 69 6.49 5.03 -4.01
CA GLN A 69 5.27 5.47 -4.68
C GLN A 69 4.58 4.27 -5.31
N PHE A 70 3.26 4.33 -5.36
CA PHE A 70 2.41 3.31 -5.94
C PHE A 70 1.56 3.91 -7.05
N ARG A 71 1.18 3.07 -7.99
CA ARG A 71 0.16 3.41 -8.99
C ARG A 71 -1.12 2.67 -8.68
N ILE A 72 -2.23 3.40 -8.62
CA ILE A 72 -3.60 2.88 -8.45
C ILE A 72 -4.49 3.41 -9.58
N PRO A 73 -5.50 2.65 -10.04
CA PRO A 73 -6.55 3.20 -10.89
C PRO A 73 -7.41 4.21 -10.11
N ASP A 74 -7.72 5.34 -10.74
CA ASP A 74 -8.78 6.25 -10.28
C ASP A 74 -10.17 5.74 -10.70
N GLU A 75 -11.24 6.49 -10.38
CA GLU A 75 -12.63 6.17 -10.75
C GLU A 75 -12.85 6.01 -12.27
N LYS A 76 -11.96 6.56 -13.10
CA LYS A 76 -11.99 6.46 -14.57
C LYS A 76 -11.01 5.40 -15.07
N ASN A 77 -10.50 4.53 -14.20
CA ASN A 77 -9.50 3.49 -14.48
C ASN A 77 -8.17 4.04 -15.04
N ARG A 78 -7.83 5.30 -14.77
CA ARG A 78 -6.53 5.89 -15.13
C ARG A 78 -5.56 5.66 -13.98
N LEU A 79 -4.32 5.27 -14.30
CA LEU A 79 -3.31 5.11 -13.27
C LEU A 79 -2.85 6.47 -12.74
N VAL A 80 -3.09 6.69 -11.45
CA VAL A 80 -2.61 7.85 -10.68
C VAL A 80 -1.58 7.41 -9.64
N GLN A 81 -0.81 8.37 -9.13
CA GLN A 81 0.21 8.11 -8.11
C GLN A 81 -0.37 8.32 -6.71
N THR A 82 0.10 7.51 -5.76
CA THR A 82 -0.12 7.69 -4.32
C THR A 82 1.12 7.27 -3.55
N PHE A 83 1.32 7.84 -2.36
CA PHE A 83 2.35 7.39 -1.41
C PHE A 83 1.81 6.43 -0.35
N GLN A 84 0.49 6.36 -0.21
CA GLN A 84 -0.17 5.66 0.88
C GLN A 84 -0.91 4.42 0.36
N LEU A 85 -0.94 3.37 1.17
CA LEU A 85 -1.77 2.18 0.96
C LEU A 85 -2.60 1.90 2.21
N SER A 86 -3.84 1.46 2.02
CA SER A 86 -4.75 1.08 3.11
C SER A 86 -4.61 -0.39 3.49
N ASN A 87 -4.69 -0.69 4.79
CA ASN A 87 -4.54 -2.03 5.38
C ASN A 87 -3.52 -2.90 4.63
N PRO A 88 -2.26 -2.44 4.51
CA PRO A 88 -1.27 -3.12 3.71
C PRO A 88 -0.83 -4.45 4.34
N SER A 89 -0.32 -5.36 3.50
CA SER A 89 0.32 -6.60 3.93
C SER A 89 1.44 -6.98 2.96
N TYR A 90 2.61 -7.32 3.48
CA TYR A 90 3.77 -7.67 2.66
C TYR A 90 4.13 -9.15 2.76
N ASP A 91 4.16 -9.84 1.61
CA ASP A 91 4.69 -11.20 1.47
C ASP A 91 6.16 -11.13 1.03
N GLU A 92 7.08 -11.32 1.98
CA GLU A 92 8.52 -11.28 1.74
C GLU A 92 9.02 -12.38 0.78
N LYS A 93 8.36 -13.54 0.73
CA LYS A 93 8.80 -14.65 -0.14
C LYS A 93 8.47 -14.34 -1.60
N LYS A 94 7.31 -13.74 -1.85
CA LYS A 94 6.87 -13.36 -3.20
C LYS A 94 7.31 -11.96 -3.59
N LYS A 95 7.79 -11.16 -2.62
CA LYS A 95 8.04 -9.72 -2.76
C LYS A 95 6.81 -8.99 -3.29
N VAL A 96 5.64 -9.33 -2.73
CA VAL A 96 4.34 -8.76 -3.10
C VAL A 96 3.82 -7.95 -1.93
N LEU A 97 3.43 -6.71 -2.20
CA LEU A 97 2.73 -5.85 -1.28
C LEU A 97 1.26 -5.82 -1.70
N GLU A 98 0.37 -6.11 -0.77
CA GLU A 98 -1.08 -6.10 -0.95
C GLU A 98 -1.67 -4.93 -0.16
N SER A 99 -2.82 -4.44 -0.62
CA SER A 99 -3.60 -3.41 0.06
C SER A 99 -5.08 -3.74 -0.05
N PHE A 100 -5.82 -3.39 0.99
CA PHE A 100 -7.27 -3.50 1.02
C PHE A 100 -7.86 -2.24 1.64
N HIS A 101 -8.85 -1.64 1.00
CA HIS A 101 -9.58 -0.50 1.54
C HIS A 101 -11.06 -0.84 1.61
N LYS A 102 -11.64 -0.75 2.81
CA LYS A 102 -13.07 -0.93 3.03
C LYS A 102 -13.80 0.39 2.79
N GLY A 103 -14.81 0.41 1.93
CA GLY A 103 -15.69 1.57 1.78
C GLY A 103 -16.55 1.82 3.03
N ARG A 104 -16.93 0.75 3.72
CA ARG A 104 -17.59 0.79 5.05
C ARG A 104 -17.27 -0.46 5.86
N GLY A 105 -17.61 -0.46 7.16
CA GLY A 105 -17.25 -1.53 8.09
C GLY A 105 -17.61 -2.95 7.66
N VAL A 106 -18.69 -3.12 6.87
CA VAL A 106 -19.13 -4.43 6.33
C VAL A 106 -18.19 -4.97 5.25
N GLY A 107 -17.45 -4.12 4.54
CA GLY A 107 -16.53 -4.56 3.48
C GLY A 107 -17.23 -5.10 2.24
N ASP A 108 -18.50 -4.76 2.03
CA ASP A 108 -19.26 -5.09 0.82
C ASP A 108 -18.90 -4.19 -0.37
N CYS A 109 -18.05 -3.20 -0.19
CA CYS A 109 -17.49 -2.34 -1.23
C CYS A 109 -16.09 -1.89 -0.81
N GLY A 110 -15.28 -1.47 -1.77
CA GLY A 110 -13.91 -1.05 -1.51
C GLY A 110 -12.97 -1.19 -2.69
N THR A 111 -11.68 -1.16 -2.38
CA THR A 111 -10.62 -1.45 -3.35
C THR A 111 -9.62 -2.45 -2.79
N SER A 112 -8.96 -3.18 -3.68
CA SER A 112 -7.84 -4.05 -3.33
C SER A 112 -6.80 -4.02 -4.43
N GLY A 113 -5.54 -4.08 -4.07
CA GLY A 113 -4.45 -4.09 -5.03
C GLY A 113 -3.32 -4.98 -4.59
N ASN A 114 -2.56 -5.48 -5.56
CA ASN A 114 -1.25 -6.07 -5.32
C ASN A 114 -0.20 -5.50 -6.26
N TRP A 115 0.98 -5.25 -5.69
CA TRP A 115 2.16 -4.78 -6.39
C TRP A 115 3.31 -5.73 -6.14
N ARG A 116 4.17 -5.92 -7.13
CA ARG A 116 5.36 -6.75 -7.00
C ARG A 116 6.62 -5.90 -7.09
N TRP A 117 7.53 -6.11 -6.16
CA TRP A 117 8.84 -5.49 -6.18
C TRP A 117 9.64 -5.94 -7.41
N ASN A 118 10.24 -5.00 -8.13
CA ASN A 118 11.05 -5.26 -9.32
C ASN A 118 12.56 -4.97 -9.12
N GLY A 119 13.00 -4.77 -7.87
CA GLY A 119 14.35 -4.32 -7.54
C GLY A 119 14.48 -2.80 -7.35
N LYS A 120 13.48 -2.03 -7.78
CA LYS A 120 13.47 -0.56 -7.68
C LYS A 120 12.16 -0.01 -7.11
N GLU A 121 11.03 -0.55 -7.52
CA GLU A 121 9.70 -0.09 -7.12
C GLU A 121 8.71 -1.25 -7.06
N PHE A 122 7.56 -0.97 -6.46
CA PHE A 122 6.41 -1.87 -6.47
C PHE A 122 5.56 -1.59 -7.71
N ALA A 123 5.64 -2.48 -8.70
CA ALA A 123 4.86 -2.38 -9.93
C ALA A 123 3.47 -3.00 -9.74
N LEU A 124 2.41 -2.28 -10.12
CA LEU A 124 1.03 -2.76 -10.01
C LEU A 124 0.84 -4.02 -10.86
N VAL A 125 0.28 -5.07 -10.25
CA VAL A 125 0.02 -6.36 -10.90
C VAL A 125 -1.48 -6.53 -11.13
N ARG A 126 -2.30 -6.37 -10.08
CA ARG A 126 -3.76 -6.38 -10.17
C ARG A 126 -4.38 -5.33 -9.25
N PHE A 127 -5.54 -4.85 -9.66
CA PHE A 127 -6.36 -3.96 -8.85
C PHE A 127 -7.84 -4.30 -9.05
N TRP A 128 -8.57 -4.35 -7.95
CA TRP A 128 -10.01 -4.55 -7.89
C TRP A 128 -10.67 -3.34 -7.25
N SER A 129 -11.83 -2.97 -7.79
CA SER A 129 -12.63 -1.86 -7.26
C SER A 129 -14.11 -2.19 -7.39
N LYS A 130 -14.82 -2.04 -6.26
CA LYS A 130 -16.28 -2.09 -6.18
C LYS A 130 -16.74 -0.85 -5.42
N ASN A 131 -17.35 0.09 -6.13
CA ASN A 131 -17.83 1.33 -5.54
C ASN A 131 -19.20 1.17 -4.87
N ASP A 132 -20.03 0.27 -5.39
CA ASP A 132 -21.40 0.09 -4.90
C ASP A 132 -21.43 -0.77 -3.64
N CYS A 133 -21.84 -0.17 -2.52
CA CYS A 133 -22.05 -0.83 -1.23
C CYS A 133 -23.47 -1.39 -1.13
N ASP A 134 -23.80 -2.30 -2.05
CA ASP A 134 -25.13 -2.90 -2.27
C ASP A 134 -25.43 -4.11 -1.38
N GLY A 135 -24.53 -4.47 -0.45
CA GLY A 135 -24.64 -5.66 0.39
C GLY A 135 -24.12 -6.95 -0.25
N GLU A 136 -23.80 -6.98 -1.54
CA GLU A 136 -23.05 -8.09 -2.13
C GLU A 136 -21.58 -8.02 -1.66
N PRO A 137 -21.00 -9.11 -1.15
CA PRO A 137 -19.60 -9.13 -0.72
C PRO A 137 -18.63 -8.66 -1.80
N PHE A 138 -17.61 -7.90 -1.39
CA PHE A 138 -16.53 -7.48 -2.28
C PHE A 138 -15.56 -8.64 -2.57
N PHE A 139 -15.24 -9.45 -1.55
CA PHE A 139 -14.58 -10.74 -1.68
C PHE A 139 -15.25 -11.77 -0.77
N ASP A 140 -15.60 -12.91 -1.34
CA ASP A 140 -15.95 -14.15 -0.65
C ASP A 140 -15.56 -15.36 -1.54
N ASP A 141 -15.75 -16.58 -1.03
CA ASP A 141 -15.40 -17.82 -1.75
C ASP A 141 -16.19 -18.01 -3.06
N LEU A 142 -17.31 -17.29 -3.23
CA LEU A 142 -18.18 -17.38 -4.40
C LEU A 142 -17.89 -16.27 -5.43
N THR A 143 -17.16 -15.23 -5.05
CA THR A 143 -16.86 -14.08 -5.90
C THR A 143 -15.87 -14.49 -6.99
N PRO A 144 -16.25 -14.44 -8.28
CA PRO A 144 -15.31 -14.73 -9.35
C PRO A 144 -14.13 -13.77 -9.30
N LEU A 145 -12.90 -14.29 -9.38
CA LEU A 145 -11.65 -13.50 -9.32
C LEU A 145 -11.62 -12.29 -10.28
N GLY A 146 -12.40 -12.32 -11.35
CA GLY A 146 -12.49 -11.25 -12.34
C GLY A 146 -13.64 -10.26 -12.17
N LYS A 147 -14.57 -10.45 -11.22
CA LYS A 147 -15.83 -9.66 -11.13
C LYS A 147 -15.56 -8.15 -11.00
N TYR A 148 -14.62 -7.78 -10.13
CA TYR A 148 -14.28 -6.38 -9.85
C TYR A 148 -12.89 -5.97 -10.36
N LEU A 149 -12.26 -6.79 -11.21
CA LEU A 149 -10.91 -6.54 -11.70
C LEU A 149 -10.91 -5.36 -12.68
N VAL A 150 -10.21 -4.29 -12.32
CA VAL A 150 -10.06 -3.07 -13.14
C VAL A 150 -8.65 -2.93 -13.73
N TYR A 151 -7.65 -3.58 -13.13
CA TYR A 151 -6.30 -3.68 -13.66
C TYR A 151 -5.78 -5.12 -13.62
N PRO A 152 -5.13 -5.64 -14.69
CA PRO A 152 -4.91 -4.98 -15.97
C PRO A 152 -6.24 -4.74 -16.71
N PRO A 153 -6.35 -3.67 -17.52
CA PRO A 153 -7.55 -3.44 -18.31
C PRO A 153 -7.78 -4.63 -19.26
N LYS A 154 -9.04 -5.02 -19.44
CA LYS A 154 -9.40 -6.06 -20.40
C LYS A 154 -8.88 -5.66 -21.79
N LYS A 155 -8.18 -6.58 -22.45
CA LYS A 155 -7.81 -6.40 -23.86
C LYS A 155 -9.11 -6.27 -24.66
N LYS A 156 -9.25 -5.16 -25.38
CA LYS A 156 -10.34 -4.98 -26.36
C LYS A 156 -10.13 -5.92 -27.54
#